data_AF-A0A6I6JMS8-F1
#
_entry.id   AF-A0A6I6JMS8-F1
#
_cell.length_a   1.000
_cell.length_b   1.000
_cell.length_c   1.000
_cell.angle_alpha   90.00
_cell.angle_beta   90.00
_cell.angle_gamma   90.00
#
_symmetry.space_group_name_H-M   'P 1'
#
loop_
_entity.id
_entity.type
_entity.pdbx_description
1 polymer ?
#
loop_
_entity_poly.entity_id
_entity_poly.type
_entity_poly.pdbx_seq_one_letter_code
_entity_poly.pdbx_strand_id
1 'polypeptide(L)' 'MVKLDTYHYHEALDRTDMISRIFHEHIVEHTAVKATPELKAKAEEIADALGALYQMCGNAACEFDEAQDK' A
#
# COMPACT_ATOMS: atom_id res chain seq x y z
N MET A 1 -24.56 -4.60 -6.88
CA MET A 1 -23.50 -4.44 -5.85
C MET A 1 -22.69 -5.72 -5.83
N VAL A 2 -21.37 -5.62 -5.81
CA VAL A 2 -20.49 -6.78 -5.62
C VAL A 2 -20.60 -7.23 -4.16
N LYS A 3 -20.82 -8.53 -3.92
CA LYS A 3 -20.71 -9.10 -2.58
C LYS A 3 -19.22 -9.36 -2.32
N LEU A 4 -18.66 -8.67 -1.35
CA LEU A 4 -17.26 -8.85 -0.96
C LEU A 4 -17.11 -10.11 -0.10
N ASP A 5 -15.94 -10.73 -0.20
CA ASP A 5 -15.49 -11.82 0.65
C ASP A 5 -14.06 -11.56 1.14
N THR A 6 -13.58 -12.42 2.03
CA THR A 6 -12.23 -12.39 2.60
C THR A 6 -11.13 -12.22 1.54
N TYR A 7 -11.23 -12.92 0.40
CA TYR A 7 -10.21 -12.83 -0.65
C TYR A 7 -10.11 -11.45 -1.28
N HIS A 8 -11.22 -10.71 -1.38
CA HIS A 8 -11.18 -9.34 -1.92
C HIS A 8 -10.35 -8.41 -1.01
N TYR A 9 -10.43 -8.56 0.31
CA TYR A 9 -9.68 -7.74 1.25
C TYR A 9 -8.20 -8.13 1.31
N HIS A 10 -7.90 -9.44 1.32
CA HIS A 10 -6.51 -9.92 1.24
C HIS A 10 -5.86 -9.56 -0.09
N GLU A 11 -6.60 -9.58 -1.20
CA GLU A 11 -6.09 -9.10 -2.48
C GLU A 11 -5.76 -7.61 -2.42
N ALA A 12 -6.62 -6.77 -1.83
CA ALA A 12 -6.32 -5.35 -1.68
C ALA A 12 -5.04 -5.11 -0.86
N LEU A 13 -4.87 -5.85 0.25
CA LEU A 13 -3.65 -5.84 1.04
C LEU A 13 -2.41 -6.23 0.20
N ASP A 14 -2.48 -7.35 -0.52
CA ASP A 14 -1.40 -7.82 -1.40
C ASP A 14 -1.05 -6.80 -2.50
N ARG A 15 -2.06 -6.23 -3.18
CA ARG A 15 -1.82 -5.23 -4.25
C ARG A 15 -1.16 -3.97 -3.71
N THR A 16 -1.53 -3.54 -2.51
CA THR A 16 -0.90 -2.36 -1.89
C THR A 16 0.54 -2.62 -1.46
N ASP A 17 0.87 -3.82 -0.94
CA ASP A 17 2.26 -4.22 -0.68
C ASP A 17 3.09 -4.22 -1.98
N MET A 18 2.57 -4.88 -3.02
CA MET A 18 3.25 -4.97 -4.31
C MET A 18 3.55 -3.58 -4.88
N ILE A 19 2.56 -2.68 -4.90
CA ILE A 19 2.75 -1.32 -5.42
C ILE A 19 3.74 -0.52 -4.56
N SER A 20 3.67 -0.64 -3.23
CA SER A 20 4.61 0.01 -2.31
C SER A 20 6.05 -0.40 -2.60
N ARG A 21 6.29 -1.71 -2.80
CA ARG A 21 7.62 -2.25 -3.12
C ARG A 21 8.12 -1.78 -4.49
N ILE A 22 7.28 -1.87 -5.53
CA ILE A 22 7.61 -1.40 -6.88
C ILE A 22 7.96 0.09 -6.88
N PHE A 23 7.16 0.90 -6.18
CA PHE A 23 7.38 2.34 -6.11
C PHE A 23 8.69 2.67 -5.37
N HIS A 24 8.95 2.00 -4.24
CA HIS A 24 10.20 2.20 -3.52
C HIS A 24 11.42 1.79 -4.36
N GLU A 25 11.38 0.62 -4.98
CA GLU A 25 12.52 0.08 -5.75
C GLU A 25 12.84 0.91 -6.99
N HIS A 26 11.83 1.40 -7.71
CA HIS A 26 12.04 2.03 -9.01
C HIS A 26 11.95 3.56 -9.00
N ILE A 27 11.26 4.17 -8.03
CA ILE A 27 11.07 5.62 -7.96
C ILE A 27 11.88 6.23 -6.82
N VAL A 28 11.68 5.77 -5.58
CA VAL A 28 12.38 6.32 -4.40
C VAL A 28 13.89 6.14 -4.55
N GLU A 29 14.33 4.97 -5.02
CA GLU A 29 15.75 4.68 -5.21
C GLU A 29 16.36 5.24 -6.51
N HIS A 30 15.55 5.85 -7.39
CA HIS A 30 16.03 6.35 -8.67
C HIS A 30 17.03 7.49 -8.49
N THR A 31 18.19 7.40 -9.14
CA THR A 31 19.30 8.38 -9.01
C THR A 31 18.86 9.83 -9.19
N ALA A 32 18.05 10.11 -10.22
CA ALA A 32 17.57 11.48 -10.48
C ALA A 32 16.58 12.00 -9.40
N VAL A 33 15.78 11.09 -8.80
CA VAL A 33 14.85 11.44 -7.73
C VAL A 33 15.63 11.77 -6.46
N LYS A 34 16.60 10.91 -6.09
CA LYS A 34 17.46 11.12 -4.91
C LYS A 34 18.32 12.39 -5.01
N ALA A 35 18.80 12.71 -6.22
CA ALA A 35 19.64 13.89 -6.46
C ALA A 35 18.85 15.21 -6.48
N THR A 36 17.52 15.17 -6.56
CA THR A 36 16.68 16.36 -6.68
C THR A 36 15.81 16.51 -5.43
N PRO A 37 16.08 17.49 -4.53
CA PRO A 37 15.43 17.58 -3.22
C PRO A 37 13.90 17.58 -3.26
N GLU A 38 13.30 18.32 -4.19
CA GLU A 38 11.84 18.40 -4.33
C GLU A 38 11.23 17.07 -4.79
N LEU A 39 11.89 16.37 -5.72
CA LEU A 39 11.43 15.06 -6.19
C LEU A 39 11.57 14.02 -5.09
N LYS A 40 12.70 14.03 -4.37
CA LYS A 40 12.93 13.15 -3.22
C LYS A 40 11.83 13.32 -2.17
N ALA A 41 11.58 14.57 -1.75
CA ALA A 41 10.56 14.85 -0.75
C ALA A 41 9.16 14.38 -1.20
N LYS A 42 8.82 14.58 -2.47
CA LYS A 42 7.54 14.09 -3.01
C LYS A 42 7.48 12.56 -3.08
N ALA A 43 8.57 11.90 -3.45
CA ALA A 43 8.63 10.44 -3.48
C ALA A 43 8.51 9.83 -2.08
N GLU A 44 9.17 10.41 -1.07
CA GLU A 44 9.05 9.98 0.32
C GLU A 44 7.60 10.13 0.83
N GLU A 45 6.94 11.25 0.55
CA GLU A 45 5.52 11.47 0.91
C GLU A 45 4.58 10.43 0.27
N ILE A 46 4.81 10.07 -1.00
CA ILE A 46 4.02 9.04 -1.68
C ILE A 46 4.29 7.66 -1.07
N ALA A 47 5.55 7.35 -0.74
CA ALA A 47 5.89 6.09 -0.09
C ALA A 47 5.22 5.96 1.28
N ASP A 48 5.21 7.04 2.08
CA ASP A 48 4.50 7.09 3.37
C ASP A 48 3.00 6.88 3.17
N ALA A 49 2.40 7.50 2.16
CA ALA A 49 0.98 7.33 1.84
C ALA A 49 0.64 5.89 1.41
N LEU A 50 1.51 5.24 0.63
CA LEU A 50 1.35 3.83 0.24
C LEU A 50 1.47 2.91 1.46
N GLY A 51 2.42 3.18 2.36
CA GLY A 51 2.54 2.47 3.63
C GLY A 51 1.30 2.61 4.51
N ALA A 52 0.74 3.82 4.62
CA ALA A 52 -0.49 4.06 5.35
C ALA A 52 -1.68 3.30 4.74
N LEU A 53 -1.81 3.31 3.40
CA LEU A 53 -2.85 2.57 2.71
C LEU A 53 -2.72 1.05 2.92
N TYR A 54 -1.51 0.51 2.87
CA TYR A 54 -1.23 -0.90 3.17
C TYR A 54 -1.71 -1.28 4.58
N GLN A 55 -1.41 -0.46 5.59
CA GLN A 55 -1.88 -0.69 6.96
C GLN A 55 -3.41 -0.64 7.06
N MET A 56 -4.05 0.30 6.37
CA MET A 56 -5.51 0.39 6.33
C MET A 56 -6.14 -0.86 5.69
N CYS A 57 -5.57 -1.37 4.60
CA CYS A 57 -6.02 -2.62 3.98
C CYS A 57 -5.85 -3.81 4.93
N GLY A 58 -4.74 -3.87 5.67
CA GLY A 58 -4.47 -4.94 6.64
C GLY A 58 -5.48 -4.95 7.78
N ASN A 59 -5.78 -3.78 8.35
CA ASN A 59 -6.79 -3.64 9.40
C ASN A 59 -8.17 -4.04 8.89
N ALA A 60 -8.56 -3.57 7.69
CA ALA A 60 -9.85 -3.91 7.10
C ALA A 60 -10.01 -5.42 6.82
N ALA A 61 -8.94 -6.09 6.37
CA ALA A 61 -8.95 -7.54 6.18
C ALA A 61 -9.14 -8.28 7.52
N CYS A 62 -8.40 -7.89 8.55
CA CYS A 62 -8.50 -8.48 9.89
C CYS A 62 -9.91 -8.31 10.47
N GLU A 63 -10.46 -7.09 10.43
CA GLU A 63 -11.81 -6.79 10.91
C GLU A 63 -12.89 -7.60 10.16
N PHE A 64 -12.72 -7.79 8.85
CA PHE A 64 -13.66 -8.58 8.05
C PHE A 64 -13.63 -10.06 8.45
N ASP A 65 -12.43 -10.64 8.59
CA ASP A 65 -12.26 -12.05 8.97
C ASP A 65 -12.83 -12.32 10.37
N GLU A 66 -12.54 -11.45 11.34
CA GLU A 66 -13.12 -11.53 12.70
C GLU A 66 -14.66 -11.44 12.71
N ALA A 67 -15.25 -10.74 11.73
CA ALA A 67 -16.69 -10.64 11.59
C ALA A 67 -17.31 -11.87 10.90
N GLN A 68 -16.54 -12.65 10.12
CA GLN A 68 -17.01 -13.92 9.54
C GLN A 68 -16.95 -15.09 10.53
N ASP A 69 -16.06 -15.03 11.53
CA ASP A 69 -15.86 -16.07 12.54
C ASP A 69 -16.86 -16.00 13.72
N LYS A 70 -17.75 -15.01 13.76
CA LYS A 70 -18.80 -14.80 14.78
C LYS A 70 -20.17 -15.22 14.31
#